data_AF-A0ABD6AS07-F1
#
_entry.id   AF-A0ABD6AS07-F1
#
_cell.length_a   1.000
_cell.length_b   1.000
_cell.length_c   1.000
_cell.angle_alpha   90.00
_cell.angle_beta   90.00
_cell.angle_gamma   90.00
#
_symmetry.space_group_name_H-M   'P 1'
#
loop_
_entity.id
_entity.type
_entity.pdbx_description
1 polymer ?
#
loop_
_entity_poly.entity_id
_entity_poly.type
_entity_poly.pdbx_seq_one_letter_code
_entity_poly.pdbx_strand_id
1 'polypeptide(L)'
;MSHPTGTHVDEHLTAIERHIRAIRGEPLDVTPWDYRLPSPEELRAMRKRCGLTQTELAERIDSDQSYVSAVENGKYPPGRGHLTKLLRLYRLEWPEGDE
;
A
#
# COMPACT_ATOMS: atom_id res chain seq x y z
N MET A 1 -11.36 10.70 20.14
CA MET A 1 -11.53 11.41 18.86
C MET A 1 -11.16 10.45 17.76
N SER A 2 -12.16 9.77 17.19
CA SER A 2 -11.98 8.84 16.07
C SER A 2 -11.32 9.55 14.90
N HIS A 3 -10.16 9.05 14.48
CA HIS A 3 -9.56 9.46 13.21
C HIS A 3 -10.10 8.50 12.15
N PRO A 4 -10.70 9.00 11.05
CA PRO A 4 -11.31 8.15 10.04
C PRO A 4 -10.23 7.35 9.30
N THR A 5 -10.45 6.04 9.21
CA THR A 5 -9.50 5.00 8.78
C THR A 5 -9.15 4.99 7.29
N GLY A 6 -9.69 5.92 6.50
CA GLY A 6 -9.36 6.13 5.07
C GLY A 6 -8.15 7.04 4.84
N THR A 7 -7.86 7.95 5.77
CA THR A 7 -6.80 8.96 5.62
C THR A 7 -5.41 8.34 5.41
N HIS A 8 -5.12 7.21 6.08
CA HIS A 8 -3.82 6.53 5.96
C HIS A 8 -3.53 5.97 4.55
N VAL A 9 -4.54 5.52 3.79
CA VAL A 9 -4.31 4.97 2.44
C VAL A 9 -3.98 6.08 1.46
N ASP A 10 -4.73 7.17 1.52
CA ASP A 10 -4.48 8.36 0.72
C ASP A 10 -3.14 9.01 1.07
N GLU A 11 -2.76 9.02 2.34
CA GLU A 11 -1.42 9.46 2.80
C GLU A 11 -0.30 8.61 2.18
N HIS A 12 -0.43 7.28 2.19
CA HIS A 12 0.58 6.37 1.61
C HIS A 12 0.68 6.49 0.08
N LEU A 13 -0.44 6.65 -0.62
CA LEU A 13 -0.48 6.86 -2.08
C LEU A 13 0.17 8.18 -2.47
N THR A 14 -0.17 9.21 -1.72
CA THR A 14 0.37 10.56 -1.87
C THR A 14 1.90 10.57 -1.70
N ALA A 15 2.43 9.87 -0.70
CA ALA A 15 3.87 9.73 -0.48
C ALA A 15 4.64 9.09 -1.66
N ILE A 16 4.01 8.14 -2.36
CA ILE A 16 4.66 7.40 -3.46
C ILE A 16 4.57 8.12 -4.79
N GLU A 17 3.43 8.74 -5.09
CA GLU A 17 3.33 9.63 -6.25
C GLU A 17 4.38 10.76 -6.16
N ARG A 18 4.63 11.27 -4.94
CA ARG A 18 5.68 12.25 -4.64
C ARG A 18 7.10 11.70 -4.82
N HIS A 19 7.37 10.45 -4.42
CA HIS A 19 8.67 9.80 -4.67
C HIS A 19 8.97 9.61 -6.17
N ILE A 20 7.94 9.28 -6.96
CA ILE A 20 8.06 9.14 -8.42
C ILE A 20 8.35 10.50 -9.08
N ARG A 21 7.77 11.60 -8.58
CA ARG A 21 8.06 12.97 -9.04
C ARG A 21 9.47 13.42 -8.67
N ALA A 22 9.97 13.06 -7.48
CA ALA A 22 11.35 13.30 -7.08
C ALA A 22 12.37 12.66 -8.03
N ILE A 23 12.14 11.39 -8.42
CA ILE A 23 12.98 10.67 -9.40
C ILE A 23 12.97 11.38 -10.78
N ARG A 24 11.92 12.13 -11.09
CA ARG A 24 11.74 12.88 -12.35
C ARG A 24 12.26 14.33 -12.28
N GLY A 25 12.80 14.77 -11.15
CA GLY A 25 13.39 16.10 -11.00
C GLY A 25 12.39 17.24 -10.79
N GLU A 26 11.15 16.93 -10.40
CA GLU A 26 10.13 17.93 -10.08
C GLU A 26 10.30 18.49 -8.65
N PRO A 27 9.97 19.78 -8.38
CA PRO A 27 10.15 20.39 -7.06
C PRO A 27 9.31 19.70 -5.98
N LEU A 28 9.94 19.43 -4.84
CA LEU A 28 9.31 18.82 -3.67
C LEU A 28 8.92 19.89 -2.65
N ASP A 29 7.63 20.06 -2.39
CA ASP A 29 7.13 20.67 -1.15
C ASP A 29 6.69 19.52 -0.23
N VAL A 30 7.65 18.89 0.46
CA VAL A 30 7.40 17.73 1.33
C VAL A 30 8.16 17.84 2.64
N THR A 31 7.56 17.33 3.72
CA THR A 31 8.13 17.36 5.07
C THR A 31 8.64 15.97 5.49
N PRO A 32 9.56 15.87 6.47
CA PRO A 32 10.16 14.59 6.91
C PRO A 32 9.20 13.50 7.41
N TRP A 33 7.91 13.81 7.62
CA TRP A 33 6.87 12.87 8.06
C TRP A 33 6.22 12.10 6.91
N ASP A 34 6.50 12.47 5.66
CA ASP A 34 5.84 11.94 4.46
C ASP A 34 6.32 10.55 3.97
N TYR A 35 7.21 9.84 4.69
CA TYR A 35 7.85 8.61 4.18
C TYR A 35 7.85 7.42 5.16
N ARG A 36 6.66 6.92 5.55
CA ARG A 36 6.58 5.59 6.17
C ARG A 36 6.00 4.56 5.21
N LEU A 37 6.76 3.50 4.93
CA LEU A 37 6.26 2.31 4.25
C LEU A 37 5.22 1.60 5.12
N PRO A 38 4.12 1.07 4.53
CA PRO A 38 3.17 0.26 5.28
C PRO A 38 3.88 -0.96 5.88
N SER A 39 3.57 -1.24 7.14
CA SER A 39 4.05 -2.44 7.83
C SER A 39 3.38 -3.71 7.25
N PRO A 40 3.95 -4.90 7.49
CA PRO A 40 3.34 -6.17 7.11
C PRO A 40 1.88 -6.33 7.58
N GLU A 41 1.59 -5.89 8.81
CA GLU A 41 0.26 -5.94 9.40
C GLU A 41 -0.71 -5.00 8.66
N GLU A 42 -0.27 -3.81 8.30
CA GLU A 42 -1.08 -2.85 7.54
C GLU A 42 -1.38 -3.37 6.13
N LEU A 43 -0.39 -3.93 5.43
CA LEU A 43 -0.61 -4.55 4.12
C LEU A 43 -1.65 -5.68 4.19
N ARG A 44 -1.59 -6.49 5.25
CA ARG A 44 -2.56 -7.56 5.51
C ARG A 44 -3.95 -7.00 5.80
N ALA A 45 -4.05 -5.94 6.61
CA ALA A 45 -5.31 -5.30 6.94
C ALA A 45 -5.97 -4.69 5.71
N MET A 46 -5.21 -3.98 4.86
CA MET A 46 -5.69 -3.40 3.60
C MET A 46 -6.23 -4.48 2.67
N ARG A 47 -5.50 -5.58 2.48
CA ARG A 47 -5.99 -6.72 1.67
C ARG A 47 -7.34 -7.23 2.19
N LYS A 48 -7.44 -7.48 3.50
CA LYS A 48 -8.66 -7.99 4.12
C LYS A 48 -9.84 -7.03 3.97
N ARG A 49 -9.61 -5.72 4.08
CA ARG A 49 -10.64 -4.70 3.86
C ARG A 49 -11.16 -4.74 2.42
N CYS A 50 -10.30 -4.98 1.45
CA CYS A 50 -10.72 -5.19 0.05
C CYS A 50 -11.40 -6.55 -0.19
N GLY A 51 -11.64 -7.37 0.84
CA GLY A 51 -12.28 -8.69 0.72
C GLY A 51 -11.41 -9.76 0.04
N LEU A 52 -10.12 -9.51 -0.16
CA LEU A 52 -9.24 -10.38 -0.94
C LEU A 52 -8.58 -11.48 -0.10
N THR A 53 -8.50 -12.69 -0.63
CA THR A 53 -7.58 -13.72 -0.16
C THR A 53 -6.14 -13.41 -0.58
N GLN A 54 -5.15 -14.10 0.01
CA GLN A 54 -3.75 -13.92 -0.39
C GLN A 54 -3.49 -14.36 -1.83
N THR A 55 -4.18 -15.40 -2.32
CA THR A 55 -4.08 -15.87 -3.70
C THR A 55 -4.64 -14.83 -4.67
N GLU A 56 -5.84 -14.30 -4.40
CA GLU A 56 -6.47 -13.29 -5.25
C GLU A 56 -5.68 -11.97 -5.28
N LEU A 57 -5.02 -11.60 -4.18
CA LEU A 57 -4.08 -10.48 -4.17
C LEU A 57 -2.87 -10.77 -5.05
N ALA A 58 -2.29 -11.96 -4.92
CA ALA A 58 -1.12 -12.39 -5.67
C ALA A 58 -1.37 -12.36 -7.18
N GLU A 59 -2.52 -12.89 -7.62
CA GLU A 59 -2.95 -12.85 -9.02
C GLU A 59 -3.08 -11.40 -9.54
N ARG A 60 -3.71 -10.51 -8.76
CA ARG A 60 -3.88 -9.09 -9.12
C ARG A 60 -2.57 -8.31 -9.23
N ILE A 61 -1.55 -8.68 -8.45
CA ILE A 61 -0.23 -8.05 -8.52
C ILE A 61 0.77 -8.85 -9.36
N ASP A 62 0.33 -9.89 -10.06
CA ASP A 62 1.18 -10.75 -10.91
C ASP A 62 2.39 -11.28 -10.10
N SER A 63 2.06 -12.03 -9.05
CA SER A 63 2.98 -12.65 -8.09
C SER A 63 2.38 -13.96 -7.54
N ASP A 64 3.09 -14.62 -6.63
CA ASP A 64 2.66 -15.87 -6.00
C ASP A 64 2.08 -15.66 -4.60
N GLN A 65 1.15 -16.53 -4.19
CA GLN A 65 0.58 -16.49 -2.83
C GLN A 65 1.64 -16.58 -1.73
N SER A 66 2.71 -17.35 -1.97
CA SER A 66 3.84 -17.51 -1.05
C SER A 66 4.61 -16.19 -0.85
N TYR A 67 4.71 -15.37 -1.89
CA TYR A 67 5.29 -14.04 -1.83
C TYR A 67 4.45 -13.12 -0.95
N VAL A 68 3.14 -13.07 -1.18
CA VAL A 68 2.20 -12.28 -0.37
C VAL A 68 2.26 -12.69 1.10
N SER A 69 2.25 -14.00 1.38
CA SER A 69 2.37 -14.52 2.74
C SER A 69 3.69 -14.10 3.42
N ALA A 70 4.81 -14.20 2.72
CA ALA A 70 6.11 -13.80 3.27
C ALA A 70 6.19 -12.29 3.57
N VAL A 71 5.60 -11.45 2.71
CA VAL A 71 5.49 -10.01 2.91
C VAL A 71 4.61 -9.68 4.12
N GLU A 72 3.42 -10.26 4.21
CA GLU A 72 2.47 -10.00 5.32
C GLU A 72 2.95 -10.53 6.68
N ASN A 73 3.85 -11.50 6.69
CA ASN A 73 4.50 -12.00 7.91
C ASN A 73 5.84 -11.31 8.22
N GLY A 74 6.24 -10.31 7.42
CA GLY A 74 7.46 -9.54 7.64
C GLY A 74 8.77 -10.31 7.40
N LYS A 75 8.72 -11.42 6.65
CA LYS A 75 9.92 -12.20 6.30
C LYS A 75 10.88 -11.37 5.44
N TYR A 76 10.33 -10.52 4.56
CA TYR A 76 11.05 -9.51 3.81
C TYR A 76 10.10 -8.40 3.35
N PRO A 77 10.60 -7.17 3.13
CA PRO A 77 9.79 -6.10 2.57
C PRO A 77 9.42 -6.39 1.10
N PRO A 78 8.29 -5.86 0.59
CA PRO A 78 7.97 -5.97 -0.82
C PRO A 78 8.97 -5.16 -1.66
N GLY A 79 9.34 -5.70 -2.82
CA GLY A 79 10.18 -4.97 -3.77
C GLY A 79 9.43 -3.78 -4.36
N ARG A 80 10.14 -2.76 -4.85
CA ARG A 80 9.57 -1.50 -5.37
C ARG A 80 8.39 -1.69 -6.35
N GLY A 81 8.53 -2.64 -7.28
CA GLY A 81 7.49 -2.95 -8.27
C GLY A 81 6.20 -3.49 -7.63
N HIS A 82 6.33 -4.48 -6.73
CA HIS A 82 5.19 -5.04 -6.01
C HIS A 82 4.54 -4.03 -5.06
N LEU A 83 5.34 -3.22 -4.36
CA LEU A 83 4.82 -2.16 -3.51
C LEU A 83 3.96 -1.16 -4.30
N THR A 84 4.40 -0.79 -5.50
CA THR A 84 3.64 0.10 -6.39
C THR A 84 2.32 -0.54 -6.85
N LYS A 85 2.36 -1.84 -7.22
CA LYS A 85 1.16 -2.59 -7.62
C LYS A 85 0.16 -2.71 -6.46
N LEU A 86 0.62 -3.09 -5.27
CA LEU A 86 -0.19 -3.22 -4.06
C LEU A 86 -0.96 -1.94 -3.76
N LEU A 87 -0.26 -0.80 -3.75
CA LEU A 87 -0.88 0.45 -3.35
C LEU A 87 -1.84 0.98 -4.41
N ARG A 88 -1.52 0.83 -5.70
CA ARG A 88 -2.47 1.12 -6.78
C ARG A 88 -3.73 0.28 -6.67
N LEU A 89 -3.60 -1.02 -6.39
CA LEU A 89 -4.74 -1.90 -6.21
C LEU A 89 -5.61 -1.42 -5.04
N TYR A 90 -5.00 -1.14 -3.90
CA TYR A 90 -5.73 -0.67 -2.73
C TYR A 90 -6.39 0.69 -2.92
N ARG A 91 -5.88 1.56 -3.80
CA ARG A 91 -6.58 2.78 -4.21
C ARG A 91 -7.90 2.51 -4.93
N LEU A 92 -7.91 1.49 -5.80
CA LEU A 92 -9.03 1.20 -6.69
C LEU A 92 -10.09 0.34 -6.02
N GLU A 93 -9.66 -0.59 -5.17
CA GLU A 93 -10.50 -1.61 -4.55
C GLU A 93 -10.88 -1.25 -3.10
N TRP A 94 -10.51 -0.06 -2.62
CA TRP A 94 -10.88 0.36 -1.27
C TRP A 94 -12.40 0.42 -1.16
N PRO A 95 -13.03 -0.33 -0.25
CA PRO A 95 -14.46 -0.22 -0.06
C PRO A 95 -14.78 1.19 0.45
N GLU A 96 -15.67 1.91 -0.23
CA GLU A 96 -16.19 3.17 0.29
C GLU A 96 -17.02 2.89 1.55
N GLY A 97 -16.40 3.08 2.71
CA GLY A 97 -17.01 3.25 4.03
C GLY A 97 -17.88 2.10 4.56
N ASP A 98 -17.44 1.49 5.66
CA ASP A 98 -18.36 1.19 6.76
C ASP A 98 -17.93 2.10 7.93
N GLU A 99 -18.89 2.89 8.42
CA GLU A 99 -18.79 3.96 9.43
C GLU A 99 -18.16 3.55 10.78
#